data_AF-A0A2N7QTU0-F1
#
_entry.id   AF-A0A2N7QTU0-F1
#
_cell.length_a   1.000
_cell.length_b   1.000
_cell.length_c   1.000
_cell.angle_alpha   90.00
_cell.angle_beta   90.00
_cell.angle_gamma   90.00
#
_symmetry.space_group_name_H-M   'P 1'
#
loop_
_entity.id
_entity.type
_entity.pdbx_description
1 polymer ?
#
loop_
_entity_poly.entity_id
_entity_poly.type
_entity_poly.pdbx_seq_one_letter_code
_entity_poly.pdbx_strand_id
1 'polypeptide(L)'
;MFIRRFFLVLCCLPAIALAHHDDKGLRDATVLIVRHAEKAEQGDGLSPRGEQRAAAYATYFDPWRGQGESLLPQRLIATRDSKESVRPRLTLTPLSQRLGLPIEQLYADEQVDDLARSLREDNHANVLLIAWHHGHIDKLIDALGGKAGKITGRKSWPEDVYDWVVVLHFDHHGDIDPSRSGVVVEHLLPGDGN
;
A
#
# COMPACT_ATOMS: atom_id res chain seq x y z
N MET A 1 -9.75 -35.55 -63.01
CA MET A 1 -10.79 -34.84 -62.25
C MET A 1 -10.37 -34.84 -60.78
N PHE A 2 -9.57 -33.86 -60.35
CA PHE A 2 -9.04 -33.77 -58.97
C PHE A 2 -9.69 -32.58 -58.27
N ILE A 3 -10.54 -32.86 -57.28
CA ILE A 3 -11.24 -31.84 -56.49
C ILE A 3 -10.29 -31.40 -55.37
N ARG A 4 -9.72 -30.19 -55.50
CA ARG A 4 -8.99 -29.50 -54.44
C ARG A 4 -10.00 -29.03 -53.38
N ARG A 5 -10.05 -29.69 -52.23
CA ARG A 5 -10.78 -29.23 -51.04
C ARG A 5 -9.98 -28.11 -50.38
N PHE A 6 -10.45 -26.87 -50.49
CA PHE A 6 -9.98 -25.75 -49.68
C PHE A 6 -10.56 -25.91 -48.27
N PHE A 7 -9.71 -26.21 -47.28
CA PHE A 7 -10.05 -26.06 -45.87
C PHE A 7 -9.86 -24.58 -45.51
N LEU A 8 -10.96 -23.88 -45.27
CA LEU A 8 -10.96 -22.53 -44.73
C LEU A 8 -10.76 -22.65 -43.21
N VAL A 9 -9.53 -22.43 -42.73
CA VAL A 9 -9.25 -22.34 -41.30
C VAL A 9 -9.77 -20.99 -40.80
N LEU A 10 -10.90 -21.01 -40.11
CA LEU A 10 -11.45 -19.86 -39.43
C LEU A 10 -10.62 -19.61 -38.16
N CYS A 11 -9.64 -18.72 -38.24
CA CYS A 11 -8.94 -18.21 -37.06
C CYS A 11 -9.91 -17.37 -36.22
N CYS A 12 -10.59 -17.99 -35.25
CA CYS A 12 -11.22 -17.26 -34.15
C CYS A 12 -10.11 -16.67 -33.27
N LEU A 13 -9.75 -15.42 -33.51
CA LEU A 13 -8.97 -14.63 -32.55
C LEU A 13 -9.81 -14.49 -31.27
N PRO A 14 -9.32 -14.87 -30.09
CA PRO A 14 -10.01 -14.57 -28.85
C PRO A 14 -10.06 -13.04 -28.73
N ALA A 15 -11.28 -12.49 -28.70
CA ALA A 15 -11.48 -11.11 -28.31
C ALA A 15 -11.02 -11.00 -26.85
N ILE A 16 -9.82 -10.47 -26.63
CA ILE A 16 -9.39 -10.01 -25.31
C ILE A 16 -10.32 -8.85 -25.01
N ALA A 17 -11.33 -9.10 -24.17
CA ALA A 17 -12.08 -8.03 -23.55
C ALA A 17 -11.07 -7.22 -22.74
N LEU A 18 -10.66 -6.05 -23.25
CA LEU A 18 -10.09 -5.02 -22.41
C LEU A 18 -11.17 -4.72 -21.37
N ALA A 19 -10.96 -5.17 -20.13
CA ALA A 19 -11.74 -4.68 -19.01
C ALA A 19 -11.59 -3.15 -19.04
N HIS A 20 -12.66 -2.43 -19.38
CA HIS A 20 -12.79 -1.04 -19.02
C HIS A 20 -12.88 -1.03 -17.50
N HIS A 21 -11.73 -0.88 -16.85
CA HIS A 21 -11.74 -0.51 -15.46
C HIS A 21 -12.14 0.97 -15.43
N ASP A 22 -13.29 1.27 -14.82
CA ASP A 22 -13.61 2.65 -14.49
C ASP A 22 -12.53 3.16 -13.54
N ASP A 23 -11.70 4.09 -14.02
CA ASP A 23 -10.71 4.79 -13.22
C ASP A 23 -11.43 5.59 -12.12
N LYS A 24 -11.53 4.96 -10.94
CA LYS A 24 -12.14 5.58 -9.77
C LYS A 24 -11.19 6.46 -8.99
N GLY A 25 -9.89 6.31 -9.24
CA GLY A 25 -8.86 7.02 -8.50
C GLY A 25 -9.02 6.77 -7.01
N LEU A 26 -8.98 7.85 -6.22
CA LEU A 26 -9.16 7.77 -4.76
C LEU A 26 -10.61 7.90 -4.29
N ARG A 27 -11.60 8.04 -5.18
CA ARG A 27 -13.02 8.14 -4.77
C ARG A 27 -13.42 6.93 -3.92
N ASP A 28 -13.97 7.14 -2.72
CA ASP A 28 -14.36 6.08 -1.77
C ASP A 28 -13.23 5.12 -1.37
N ALA A 29 -11.96 5.50 -1.57
CA ALA A 29 -10.82 4.67 -1.18
C ALA A 29 -10.44 4.88 0.28
N THR A 30 -9.79 3.88 0.85
CA THR A 30 -9.06 3.99 2.11
C THR A 30 -7.61 3.61 1.88
N VAL A 31 -6.69 4.50 2.23
CA VAL A 31 -5.25 4.26 2.17
C VAL A 31 -4.74 4.07 3.59
N LEU A 32 -4.24 2.87 3.86
CA LEU A 32 -3.49 2.53 5.07
C LEU A 32 -2.01 2.76 4.80
N ILE A 33 -1.33 3.52 5.65
CA ILE A 33 0.09 3.82 5.51
C ILE A 33 0.80 3.35 6.78
N VAL A 34 1.81 2.52 6.59
CA VAL A 34 2.76 2.10 7.62
C VAL A 34 4.16 2.49 7.19
N ARG A 35 5.05 2.71 8.14
CA ARG A 35 6.49 2.67 7.82
C ARG A 35 6.96 1.23 7.67
N HIS A 36 8.12 1.06 7.07
CA HIS A 36 8.82 -0.22 7.15
C HIS A 36 9.07 -0.63 8.62
N ALA A 37 9.03 -1.93 8.87
CA ALA A 37 9.31 -2.52 10.18
C ALA A 37 10.78 -2.31 10.61
N GLU A 38 11.10 -2.68 11.85
CA GLU A 38 12.35 -2.37 12.53
C GLU A 38 13.60 -2.70 11.70
N LYS A 39 14.49 -1.71 11.55
CA LYS A 39 15.74 -1.82 10.79
C LYS A 39 16.76 -2.69 11.53
N ALA A 40 17.51 -3.51 10.80
CA ALA A 40 18.68 -4.18 11.33
C ALA A 40 19.74 -3.17 11.78
N GLU A 41 20.63 -3.56 12.71
CA GLU A 41 21.76 -2.73 13.11
C GLU A 41 22.72 -2.46 11.93
N GLN A 42 22.83 -3.42 11.01
CA GLN A 42 23.67 -3.34 9.82
C GLN A 42 22.91 -3.87 8.61
N GLY A 43 23.16 -3.29 7.44
CA GLY A 43 22.55 -3.69 6.17
C GLY A 43 21.23 -3.00 5.85
N ASP A 44 20.63 -3.46 4.75
CA ASP A 44 19.43 -2.89 4.13
C ASP A 44 18.13 -3.61 4.52
N GLY A 45 18.23 -4.61 5.41
CA GLY A 45 17.14 -5.51 5.81
C GLY A 45 16.46 -5.15 7.14
N LEU A 46 15.52 -6.00 7.53
CA LEU A 46 14.81 -5.94 8.81
C LEU A 46 15.66 -6.55 9.93
N SER A 47 15.47 -6.07 11.16
CA SER A 47 15.96 -6.75 12.36
C SER A 47 15.09 -7.98 12.67
N PRO A 48 15.50 -8.87 13.60
CA PRO A 48 14.62 -9.93 14.07
C PRO A 48 13.28 -9.42 14.61
N ARG A 49 13.26 -8.26 15.25
CA ARG A 49 12.01 -7.61 15.67
C ARG A 49 11.17 -7.15 14.47
N GLY A 50 11.82 -6.59 13.45
CA GLY A 50 11.15 -6.16 12.23
C GLY A 50 10.54 -7.33 11.45
N GLU A 51 11.22 -8.48 11.42
CA GLU A 51 10.69 -9.73 10.87
C GLU A 51 9.46 -10.22 11.65
N GLN A 52 9.48 -10.12 12.99
CA GLN A 52 8.31 -10.45 13.82
C GLN A 52 7.12 -9.52 13.51
N ARG A 53 7.35 -8.21 13.35
CA ARG A 53 6.28 -7.27 12.98
C ARG A 53 5.73 -7.59 11.59
N ALA A 54 6.61 -7.81 10.61
CA ALA A 54 6.21 -8.18 9.25
C ALA A 54 5.38 -9.49 9.24
N ALA A 55 5.75 -10.47 10.06
CA ALA A 55 4.97 -11.70 10.22
C ALA A 55 3.60 -11.44 10.87
N ALA A 56 3.54 -10.56 11.88
CA ALA A 56 2.29 -10.17 12.53
C ALA A 56 1.34 -9.43 11.56
N TYR A 57 1.89 -8.61 10.65
CA TYR A 57 1.12 -7.91 9.61
C TYR A 57 0.32 -8.85 8.72
N ALA A 58 0.81 -10.07 8.47
CA ALA A 58 0.06 -11.07 7.71
C ALA A 58 -1.33 -11.31 8.32
N THR A 59 -1.43 -11.42 9.64
CA THR A 59 -2.73 -11.63 10.30
C THR A 59 -3.45 -10.31 10.56
N TYR A 60 -2.71 -9.27 10.97
CA TYR A 60 -3.28 -8.00 11.37
C TYR A 60 -4.03 -7.28 10.24
N PHE A 61 -3.56 -7.41 8.99
CA PHE A 61 -4.19 -6.80 7.82
C PHE A 61 -5.12 -7.75 7.04
N ASP A 62 -5.44 -8.94 7.56
CA ASP A 62 -6.35 -9.91 6.91
C ASP A 62 -7.56 -10.32 7.78
N PRO A 63 -8.63 -9.49 7.81
CA PRO A 63 -8.66 -8.09 7.41
C PRO A 63 -8.16 -7.17 8.53
N TRP A 64 -7.76 -5.95 8.18
CA TRP A 64 -7.51 -4.91 9.16
C TRP A 64 -8.80 -4.48 9.85
N ARG A 65 -8.75 -4.39 11.18
CA ARG A 65 -9.89 -4.00 12.03
C ARG A 65 -9.51 -2.84 12.92
N GLY A 66 -9.69 -1.63 12.42
CA GLY A 66 -9.52 -0.39 13.17
C GLY A 66 -10.67 0.57 12.93
N GLN A 67 -10.87 1.49 13.86
CA GLN A 67 -11.91 2.53 13.78
C GLN A 67 -13.35 2.00 13.55
N GLY A 68 -13.63 0.76 13.96
CA GLY A 68 -14.94 0.12 13.77
C GLY A 68 -15.16 -0.49 12.39
N GLU A 69 -14.14 -0.52 11.53
CA GLU A 69 -14.21 -1.03 10.17
C GLU A 69 -13.53 -2.40 10.02
N SER A 70 -13.79 -3.05 8.88
CA SER A 70 -13.14 -4.31 8.49
C SER A 70 -12.66 -4.17 7.06
N LEU A 71 -11.40 -3.77 6.89
CA LEU A 71 -10.81 -3.43 5.60
C LEU A 71 -9.84 -4.52 5.15
N LEU A 72 -10.11 -5.13 4.01
CA LEU A 72 -9.20 -6.09 3.38
C LEU A 72 -8.39 -5.36 2.29
N PRO A 73 -7.04 -5.24 2.41
CA PRO A 73 -6.21 -4.66 1.38
C PRO A 73 -6.39 -5.37 0.04
N GLN A 74 -6.48 -4.58 -1.03
CA GLN A 74 -6.62 -5.05 -2.41
C GLN A 74 -5.37 -4.71 -3.25
N ARG A 75 -4.57 -3.74 -2.79
CA ARG A 75 -3.27 -3.38 -3.36
C ARG A 75 -2.25 -3.22 -2.25
N LEU A 76 -1.05 -3.73 -2.49
CA LEU A 76 0.11 -3.60 -1.61
C LEU A 76 1.17 -2.80 -2.35
N ILE A 77 1.59 -1.67 -1.79
CA ILE A 77 2.57 -0.77 -2.40
C ILE A 77 3.72 -0.59 -1.42
N ALA A 78 4.95 -0.71 -1.90
CA ALA A 78 6.14 -0.44 -1.12
C ALA A 78 7.07 0.50 -1.88
N THR A 79 7.92 1.24 -1.17
CA THR A 79 9.03 1.93 -1.83
C THR A 79 9.82 0.93 -2.68
N ARG A 80 10.24 1.35 -3.88
CA ARG A 80 11.23 0.65 -4.68
C ARG A 80 12.50 0.37 -3.87
N ASP A 81 12.97 -0.88 -3.94
CA ASP A 81 14.24 -1.30 -3.35
C ASP A 81 15.40 -0.41 -3.81
N SER A 82 16.32 -0.15 -2.89
CA SER A 82 17.57 0.56 -3.15
C SER A 82 18.73 -0.15 -2.45
N LYS A 83 19.96 0.31 -2.67
CA LYS A 83 21.13 -0.20 -1.94
C LYS A 83 21.05 0.04 -0.43
N GLU A 84 20.29 1.05 -0.01
CA GLU A 84 20.21 1.47 1.39
C GLU A 84 19.06 0.78 2.16
N SER A 85 18.05 0.29 1.44
CA SER A 85 16.84 -0.25 2.05
C SER A 85 16.04 -1.13 1.08
N VAL A 86 15.72 -2.33 1.54
CA VAL A 86 14.66 -3.20 1.00
C VAL A 86 13.52 -3.41 1.99
N ARG A 87 13.60 -2.76 3.16
CA ARG A 87 12.70 -2.95 4.31
C ARG A 87 11.21 -2.74 3.98
N PRO A 88 10.80 -1.73 3.18
CA PRO A 88 9.39 -1.57 2.82
C PRO A 88 8.78 -2.82 2.17
N ARG A 89 9.47 -3.44 1.19
CA ARG A 89 9.04 -4.70 0.58
C ARG A 89 9.01 -5.83 1.60
N LEU A 90 10.08 -5.99 2.39
CA LEU A 90 10.17 -7.06 3.38
C LEU A 90 9.03 -6.97 4.41
N THR A 91 8.65 -5.76 4.80
CA THR A 91 7.55 -5.50 5.74
C THR A 91 6.21 -6.05 5.25
N LEU A 92 5.93 -5.93 3.95
CA LEU A 92 4.68 -6.40 3.36
C LEU A 92 4.74 -7.84 2.83
N THR A 93 5.92 -8.44 2.75
CA THR A 93 6.11 -9.76 2.11
C THR A 93 5.25 -10.87 2.73
N PRO A 94 5.18 -11.03 4.06
CA PRO A 94 4.32 -12.07 4.65
C PRO A 94 2.83 -11.86 4.37
N LEU A 95 2.34 -10.61 4.38
CA LEU A 95 0.97 -10.29 4.02
C LEU A 95 0.68 -10.54 2.54
N SER A 96 1.60 -10.15 1.65
CA SER A 96 1.53 -10.42 0.21
C SER A 96 1.36 -11.91 -0.08
N GLN A 97 2.17 -12.76 0.56
CA GLN A 97 2.06 -14.21 0.44
C GLN A 97 0.71 -14.73 0.94
N ARG A 98 0.22 -14.19 2.05
CA ARG A 98 -1.06 -14.61 2.64
C ARG A 98 -2.27 -14.23 1.79
N LEU A 99 -2.31 -13.01 1.27
CA LEU A 99 -3.41 -12.50 0.44
C LEU A 99 -3.30 -12.91 -1.03
N GLY A 100 -2.14 -13.43 -1.46
CA GLY A 100 -1.86 -13.70 -2.88
C GLY A 100 -1.77 -12.43 -3.73
N LEU A 101 -1.47 -11.29 -3.11
CA LEU A 101 -1.37 -9.99 -3.79
C LEU A 101 0.10 -9.65 -4.12
N PRO A 102 0.42 -9.14 -5.31
CA PRO A 102 1.75 -8.64 -5.60
C PRO A 102 2.06 -7.37 -4.79
N ILE A 103 3.34 -7.12 -4.55
CA ILE A 103 3.82 -5.85 -4.00
C ILE A 103 4.29 -4.97 -5.16
N GLU A 104 3.64 -3.82 -5.32
CA GLU A 104 4.00 -2.81 -6.31
C GLU A 104 5.15 -1.94 -5.78
N GLN A 105 6.19 -1.74 -6.59
CA GLN A 105 7.43 -1.05 -6.21
C GLN A 105 7.93 -0.06 -7.27
N LEU A 106 7.01 0.74 -7.82
CA LEU A 106 7.31 1.61 -8.95
C LEU A 106 8.10 2.87 -8.57
N TYR A 107 7.89 3.38 -7.35
CA TYR A 107 8.34 4.70 -6.92
C TYR A 107 9.41 4.62 -5.82
N ALA A 108 10.46 5.45 -5.92
CA ALA A 108 11.45 5.63 -4.85
C ALA A 108 10.95 6.60 -3.76
N ASP A 109 11.67 6.66 -2.63
CA ASP A 109 11.24 7.40 -1.42
C ASP A 109 10.87 8.87 -1.67
N GLU A 110 11.57 9.56 -2.57
CA GLU A 110 11.32 10.97 -2.91
C GLU A 110 10.18 11.16 -3.94
N GLN A 111 9.71 10.09 -4.57
CA GLN A 111 8.71 10.14 -5.66
C GLN A 111 7.27 10.04 -5.13
N VAL A 112 7.01 10.59 -3.94
CA VAL A 112 5.67 10.54 -3.31
C VAL A 112 4.61 11.28 -4.13
N ASP A 113 4.98 12.36 -4.83
CA ASP A 113 4.06 13.10 -5.70
C ASP A 113 3.66 12.29 -6.93
N ASP A 114 4.59 11.50 -7.48
CA ASP A 114 4.31 10.63 -8.63
C ASP A 114 3.39 9.47 -8.24
N LEU A 115 3.63 8.87 -7.05
CA LEU A 115 2.72 7.87 -6.49
C LEU A 115 1.33 8.46 -6.26
N ALA A 116 1.23 9.61 -5.59
CA ALA A 116 -0.05 10.24 -5.29
C ALA A 116 -0.81 10.68 -6.55
N ARG A 117 -0.10 11.06 -7.62
CA ARG A 117 -0.71 11.33 -8.93
C ARG A 117 -1.27 10.06 -9.55
N SER A 118 -0.47 9.00 -9.65
CA SER A 118 -0.92 7.72 -10.21
C SER A 118 -2.09 7.11 -9.44
N LEU A 119 -2.12 7.24 -8.10
CA LEU A 119 -3.27 6.78 -7.32
C LEU A 119 -4.55 7.57 -7.61
N ARG A 120 -4.46 8.85 -7.97
CA ARG A 120 -5.63 9.63 -8.38
C ARG A 120 -6.10 9.31 -9.78
N GLU A 121 -5.17 8.97 -10.66
CA GLU A 121 -5.44 8.74 -12.09
C GLU A 121 -5.89 7.29 -12.35
N ASP A 122 -5.18 6.30 -11.79
CA ASP A 122 -5.25 4.91 -12.27
C ASP A 122 -5.60 3.89 -11.16
N ASN A 123 -6.13 4.33 -10.01
CA ASN A 123 -6.51 3.40 -8.93
C ASN A 123 -7.91 2.81 -9.11
N HIS A 124 -8.01 1.50 -8.89
CA HIS A 124 -9.26 0.74 -8.89
C HIS A 124 -9.57 0.03 -7.57
N ALA A 125 -8.66 0.08 -6.59
CA ALA A 125 -8.85 -0.57 -5.29
C ALA A 125 -9.60 0.34 -4.30
N ASN A 126 -10.45 -0.26 -3.46
CA ASN A 126 -11.08 0.48 -2.35
C ASN A 126 -10.17 0.53 -1.12
N VAL A 127 -9.26 -0.42 -0.96
CA VAL A 127 -8.34 -0.46 0.19
C VAL A 127 -6.92 -0.69 -0.31
N LEU A 128 -6.04 0.26 0.00
CA LEU A 128 -4.61 0.20 -0.31
C LEU A 128 -3.82 0.12 0.98
N LEU A 129 -2.77 -0.69 1.01
CA LEU A 129 -1.78 -0.66 2.08
C LEU A 129 -0.43 -0.26 1.49
N ILE A 130 0.16 0.80 2.06
CA ILE A 130 1.43 1.37 1.63
C ILE A 130 2.45 1.24 2.75
N ALA A 131 3.59 0.60 2.47
CA ALA A 131 4.76 0.62 3.34
C ALA A 131 5.82 1.58 2.78
N TRP A 132 6.29 2.52 3.59
CA TRP A 132 7.20 3.57 3.13
C TRP A 132 8.37 3.85 4.08
N HIS A 133 9.32 4.68 3.66
CA HIS A 133 10.37 5.20 4.52
C HIS A 133 9.84 6.34 5.41
N HIS A 134 10.08 6.24 6.72
CA HIS A 134 9.54 7.16 7.72
C HIS A 134 9.84 8.65 7.42
N GLY A 135 11.03 8.96 6.90
CA GLY A 135 11.43 10.33 6.54
C GLY A 135 10.63 10.98 5.40
N HIS A 136 9.75 10.21 4.74
CA HIS A 136 8.99 10.64 3.57
C HIS A 136 7.48 10.44 3.74
N ILE A 137 7.03 9.82 4.85
CA ILE A 137 5.60 9.55 5.06
C ILE A 137 4.80 10.85 5.20
N ASP A 138 5.33 11.87 5.86
CA ASP A 138 4.60 13.14 5.97
C ASP A 138 4.37 13.78 4.60
N LYS A 139 5.39 13.75 3.73
CA LYS A 139 5.26 14.21 2.34
C LYS A 139 4.25 13.36 1.56
N LEU A 140 4.23 12.04 1.77
CA LEU A 140 3.24 11.15 1.15
C LEU A 140 1.82 11.49 1.59
N ILE A 141 1.59 11.71 2.89
CA ILE A 141 0.27 12.11 3.42
C ILE A 141 -0.14 13.46 2.84
N ASP A 142 0.78 14.43 2.77
CA ASP A 142 0.50 15.75 2.18
C ASP A 142 0.20 15.67 0.68
N ALA A 143 0.97 14.87 -0.07
CA ALA A 143 0.74 14.61 -1.49
C ALA A 143 -0.63 13.95 -1.75
N LEU A 144 -1.13 13.17 -0.79
CA LEU A 144 -2.48 12.57 -0.79
C LEU A 144 -3.57 13.52 -0.27
N GLY A 145 -3.21 14.69 0.28
CA GLY A 145 -4.15 15.73 0.74
C GLY A 145 -4.45 15.73 2.25
N GLY A 146 -3.81 14.87 3.04
CA GLY A 146 -4.16 14.60 4.44
C GLY A 146 -3.74 15.68 5.47
N LYS A 147 -2.80 16.57 5.14
CA LYS A 147 -2.17 17.50 6.11
C LYS A 147 -1.50 16.72 7.25
N ALA A 148 -0.35 16.14 6.97
CA ALA A 148 0.38 15.20 7.83
C ALA A 148 0.44 15.65 9.29
N GLY A 149 0.87 16.89 9.55
CA GLY A 149 1.01 17.36 10.94
C GLY A 149 -0.29 17.51 11.73
N LYS A 150 -1.45 17.59 11.05
CA LYS A 150 -2.76 17.51 11.72
C LYS A 150 -3.15 16.07 12.03
N ILE A 151 -2.88 15.16 11.09
CA ILE A 151 -3.21 13.72 11.24
C ILE A 151 -2.34 13.06 12.30
N THR A 152 -1.03 13.29 12.25
CA THR A 152 -0.06 12.64 13.14
C THR A 152 0.17 13.39 14.44
N GLY A 153 -0.23 14.66 14.51
CA GLY A 153 0.08 15.54 15.64
C GLY A 153 1.58 15.85 15.78
N ARG A 154 2.40 15.53 14.77
CA ARG A 154 3.86 15.73 14.77
C ARG A 154 4.29 16.53 13.55
N LYS A 155 5.47 17.15 13.60
CA LYS A 155 6.08 17.79 12.42
C LYS A 155 6.67 16.78 11.44
N SER A 156 7.09 15.64 11.96
CA SER A 156 7.66 14.53 11.20
C SER A 156 7.35 13.21 11.88
N TRP A 157 7.35 12.12 11.12
CA TRP A 157 7.27 10.77 11.66
C TRP A 157 8.43 10.49 12.65
N PRO A 158 8.17 10.06 13.90
CA PRO A 158 9.23 9.78 14.87
C PRO A 158 10.08 8.54 14.49
N GLU A 159 11.41 8.65 14.57
CA GLU A 159 12.33 7.60 14.11
C GLU A 159 12.12 6.24 14.81
N ASP A 160 11.65 6.23 16.05
CA ASP A 160 11.48 5.05 16.90
C ASP A 160 10.06 4.49 16.96
N VAL A 161 9.07 5.16 16.33
CA VAL A 161 7.66 4.76 16.35
C VAL A 161 7.34 3.87 15.15
N TYR A 162 7.23 2.55 15.34
CA TYR A 162 7.04 1.53 14.28
C TYR A 162 5.60 1.02 14.14
N ASP A 163 4.74 1.42 15.06
CA ASP A 163 3.43 0.85 15.38
C ASP A 163 2.28 1.82 15.05
N TRP A 164 2.52 2.74 14.13
CA TRP A 164 1.47 3.61 13.61
C TRP A 164 0.95 3.08 12.28
N VAL A 165 -0.38 3.01 12.18
CA VAL A 165 -1.11 2.94 10.93
C VAL A 165 -1.78 4.29 10.72
N VAL A 166 -1.30 5.05 9.74
CA VAL A 166 -2.03 6.23 9.27
C VAL A 166 -3.15 5.76 8.35
N VAL A 167 -4.37 6.15 8.66
CA VAL A 167 -5.57 5.83 7.90
C VAL A 167 -6.03 7.10 7.21
N LEU A 168 -6.11 7.07 5.88
CA LEU A 168 -6.64 8.15 5.06
C LEU A 168 -7.91 7.65 4.36
N HIS A 169 -9.06 8.19 4.75
CA HIS A 169 -10.31 7.96 4.06
C HIS A 169 -10.56 9.05 3.04
N PHE A 170 -11.02 8.64 1.86
CA PHE A 170 -11.42 9.54 0.79
C PHE A 170 -12.92 9.43 0.55
N ASP A 171 -13.57 10.56 0.31
CA ASP A 171 -14.99 10.61 -0.01
C ASP A 171 -15.27 10.26 -1.47
N HIS A 172 -16.54 10.31 -1.87
CA HIS A 172 -16.99 10.04 -3.24
C HIS A 172 -16.45 11.02 -4.30
N HIS A 173 -15.88 12.16 -3.90
CA HIS A 173 -15.18 13.10 -4.79
C HIS A 173 -13.68 12.79 -4.90
N GLY A 174 -13.16 11.93 -4.01
CA GLY A 174 -11.73 11.61 -3.93
C GLY A 174 -10.96 12.63 -3.09
N ASP A 175 -11.65 13.41 -2.26
CA ASP A 175 -11.06 14.30 -1.27
C ASP A 175 -10.93 13.60 0.08
N ILE A 176 -9.91 13.96 0.87
CA ILE A 176 -9.73 13.39 2.22
C ILE A 176 -10.92 13.76 3.10
N ASP A 177 -11.51 12.77 3.75
CA ASP A 177 -12.43 12.93 4.88
C ASP A 177 -11.61 13.01 6.19
N PRO A 178 -11.42 14.20 6.78
CA PRO A 178 -10.60 14.35 7.98
C PRO A 178 -11.28 13.81 9.24
N SER A 179 -12.61 13.57 9.20
CA SER A 179 -13.35 13.06 10.36
C SER A 179 -13.13 11.56 10.58
N ARG A 180 -12.73 10.86 9.51
CA ARG A 180 -12.42 9.43 9.53
C ARG A 180 -10.92 9.16 9.44
N SER A 181 -10.14 10.09 8.92
CA SER A 181 -8.69 9.95 8.79
C SER A 181 -7.96 10.21 10.12
N GLY A 182 -6.89 9.47 10.39
CA GLY A 182 -6.17 9.59 11.66
C GLY A 182 -5.04 8.58 11.81
N VAL A 183 -4.46 8.52 13.00
CA VAL A 183 -3.48 7.49 13.39
C VAL A 183 -4.18 6.45 14.26
N VAL A 184 -3.98 5.17 13.93
CA VAL A 184 -4.26 4.04 14.80
C VAL A 184 -2.92 3.49 15.28
N VAL A 185 -2.78 3.35 16.60
CA VAL A 185 -1.62 2.72 17.21
C VAL A 185 -1.91 1.22 17.32
N GLU A 186 -1.08 0.40 16.70
CA GLU A 186 -1.17 -1.04 16.84
C GLU A 186 -0.45 -1.52 18.10
N HIS A 187 -0.81 -2.70 18.59
CA HIS A 187 -0.18 -3.33 19.75
C HIS A 187 0.21 -4.77 19.40
N LEU A 188 1.03 -4.93 18.36
CA LEU A 188 1.37 -6.26 17.82
C LEU A 188 2.52 -6.91 18.56
N LEU A 189 3.50 -6.10 18.99
CA LEU A 189 4.70 -6.57 19.67
C LEU A 189 4.82 -5.96 21.07
N PRO A 190 5.54 -6.62 21.99
CA PRO A 190 5.85 -6.03 23.29
C PRO A 190 6.53 -4.66 23.14
N GLY A 191 6.03 -3.67 23.87
CA GLY A 191 6.54 -2.30 23.85
C GLY A 191 5.81 -1.34 22.91
N ASP A 192 4.92 -1.84 22.05
CA ASP A 192 4.08 -1.00 21.18
C ASP A 192 3.06 -0.18 22.00
N GLY A 193 2.82 1.05 21.58
CA GLY A 193 1.90 2.02 22.15
C GLY A 193 2.40 2.75 23.40
N ASN A 194 3.69 2.68 23.67
CA ASN A 194 4.37 3.47 24.71
C ASN A 194 4.80 4.86 24.24
#